data_AF-A0A9W5Y3S5-F1
#
_entry.id   AF-A0A9W5Y3S5-F1
#
_cell.length_a   1.000
_cell.length_b   1.000
_cell.length_c   1.000
_cell.angle_alpha   90.00
_cell.angle_beta   90.00
_cell.angle_gamma   90.00
#
_symmetry.space_group_name_H-M   'P 1'
#
loop_
_entity.id
_entity.type
_entity.pdbx_description
1 polymer ?
#
loop_
_entity_poly.entity_id
_entity_poly.type
_entity_poly.pdbx_seq_one_letter_code
_entity_poly.pdbx_strand_id
1 'polypeptide(L)'
;MNCDSFEKKLDLYVENQLQKEMKKLMDEHVVQCESCRKLYEEEKELDEILNKSLSFEDVDFKSSRAEIINSIDKNRYKKGYKNNIKYHLIKNKRKYTIAASFVLMITSVALMKEHFSYFSTASKSENAVAMEKEDKSLSIIAQDKKTGAVGFGKKASSVALYDAAGANNISNILVNMSKSYSAINLIETSAENSKDALSKGKSKVKASPSGKYQTYVAGMGSDLDKEGAGILVIKDNKSNSTKYYNVSTVNAKDISPLYLEWYDDNILLIVVNGKVTGGGSVYAIDVNRGNTVLVYGSNTPLEKVTSITVSSDKIQLSLIKYTDSNMNSYTNIEKTIGLHIDQANILLSSSVKNDEYMKLMDYNSLLNEESSLSNADILAGGLKIDNLRISKSKIVSKPTYVDRIVTISDDDFSEYIKILGLSSVKVYGVESLTEDKKNSLYQMVVLGKESEATPWKIYYAYILPQGYICKYQQ
;
A
#
# COMPACT_ATOMS: atom_id res chain seq x y z
N MET A 1 12.84 -28.42 34.10
CA MET A 1 11.79 -28.05 33.12
C MET A 1 12.12 -28.70 31.77
N ASN A 2 11.21 -28.72 30.78
CA ASN A 2 11.52 -29.05 29.39
C ASN A 2 11.42 -27.80 28.49
N CYS A 3 12.17 -27.78 27.39
CA CYS A 3 12.34 -26.60 26.52
C CYS A 3 11.00 -26.01 26.06
N ASP A 4 10.07 -26.85 25.59
CA ASP A 4 8.73 -26.46 25.13
C ASP A 4 7.88 -25.71 26.17
N SER A 5 8.17 -25.90 27.47
CA SER A 5 7.49 -25.22 28.59
C SER A 5 8.26 -24.01 29.11
N PHE A 6 9.53 -23.89 28.73
CA PHE A 6 10.38 -22.73 28.98
C PHE A 6 10.10 -21.65 27.94
N GLU A 7 10.17 -22.01 26.66
CA GLU A 7 9.86 -21.16 25.49
C GLU A 7 8.48 -20.48 25.64
N LYS A 8 7.43 -21.26 25.94
CA LYS A 8 6.05 -20.76 26.15
C LYS A 8 5.85 -19.90 27.41
N LYS A 9 6.91 -19.55 28.11
CA LYS A 9 6.92 -18.72 29.33
C LYS A 9 8.08 -17.71 29.34
N LEU A 10 8.86 -17.62 28.27
CA LEU A 10 10.09 -16.84 28.22
C LEU A 10 9.81 -15.35 28.42
N ASP A 11 8.84 -14.80 27.69
CA ASP A 11 8.37 -13.42 27.79
C ASP A 11 7.99 -13.08 29.25
N LEU A 12 7.18 -13.93 29.89
CA LEU A 12 6.77 -13.77 31.29
C LEU A 12 7.92 -13.88 32.30
N TYR A 13 9.01 -14.57 31.94
CA TYR A 13 10.22 -14.71 32.77
C TYR A 13 11.12 -13.47 32.64
N VAL A 14 11.32 -12.96 31.42
CA VAL A 14 12.03 -11.70 31.14
C VAL A 14 11.30 -10.52 31.80
N GLU A 15 9.98 -10.40 31.60
CA GLU A 15 9.13 -9.39 32.26
C GLU A 15 8.99 -9.58 33.79
N ASN A 16 9.59 -10.62 34.38
CA ASN A 16 9.51 -10.96 35.81
C ASN A 16 8.08 -11.19 36.36
N GLN A 17 7.12 -11.57 35.51
CA GLN A 17 5.71 -11.77 35.88
C GLN A 17 5.36 -13.19 36.36
N LEU A 18 6.32 -14.11 36.38
CA LEU A 18 6.09 -15.49 36.83
C LEU A 18 5.96 -15.64 38.36
N GLN A 19 5.12 -16.58 38.77
CA GLN A 19 5.01 -17.02 40.16
C GLN A 19 6.33 -17.61 40.65
N LYS A 20 6.67 -17.38 41.93
CA LYS A 20 7.98 -17.68 42.53
C LYS A 20 8.50 -19.10 42.26
N GLU A 21 7.63 -20.10 42.32
CA GLU A 21 7.98 -21.51 42.05
C GLU A 21 8.31 -21.74 40.57
N MET A 22 7.53 -21.14 39.66
CA MET A 22 7.78 -21.23 38.22
C MET A 22 9.03 -20.47 37.81
N LYS A 23 9.31 -19.31 38.44
CA LYS A 23 10.57 -18.58 38.23
C LYS A 23 11.77 -19.45 38.63
N LYS A 24 11.76 -20.05 39.82
CA LYS A 24 12.83 -20.96 40.28
C LYS A 24 13.08 -22.12 39.31
N LEU A 25 12.02 -22.72 38.77
CA LEU A 25 12.11 -23.80 37.77
C LEU A 25 12.66 -23.34 36.40
N MET A 26 12.63 -22.05 36.11
CA MET A 26 13.25 -21.44 34.92
C MET A 26 14.68 -20.98 35.20
N ASP A 27 14.94 -20.38 36.37
CA ASP A 27 16.30 -20.07 36.85
C ASP A 27 17.18 -21.35 36.80
N GLU A 28 16.67 -22.48 37.33
CA GLU A 28 17.34 -23.79 37.31
C GLU A 28 17.52 -24.35 35.88
N HIS A 29 16.63 -24.02 34.94
CA HIS A 29 16.67 -24.56 33.58
C HIS A 29 17.63 -23.79 32.67
N VAL A 30 17.72 -22.46 32.81
CA VAL A 30 18.70 -21.62 32.08
C VAL A 30 20.13 -22.04 32.41
N VAL A 31 20.41 -22.40 33.67
CA VAL A 31 21.73 -22.90 34.08
C VAL A 31 22.03 -24.27 33.45
N GLN A 32 21.02 -25.13 33.27
CA GLN A 32 21.18 -26.51 32.82
C GLN A 32 21.06 -26.73 31.31
N CYS A 33 20.46 -25.81 30.55
CA CYS A 33 20.13 -26.00 29.14
C CYS A 33 20.67 -24.86 28.26
N GLU A 34 21.74 -25.13 27.50
CA GLU A 34 22.42 -24.12 26.70
C GLU A 34 21.54 -23.47 25.61
N SER A 35 20.65 -24.23 24.97
CA SER A 35 19.74 -23.67 23.95
C SER A 35 18.71 -22.74 24.58
N CYS A 36 18.13 -23.10 25.73
CA CYS A 36 17.22 -22.22 26.46
C CYS A 36 17.93 -20.99 27.04
N ARG A 37 19.22 -21.11 27.40
CA ARG A 37 20.04 -19.98 27.81
C ARG A 37 20.25 -18.97 26.68
N LYS A 38 20.61 -19.43 25.48
CA LYS A 38 20.80 -18.55 24.31
C LYS A 38 19.52 -17.79 23.95
N LEU A 39 18.37 -18.48 23.90
CA LEU A 39 17.07 -17.83 23.69
C LEU A 39 16.75 -16.77 24.77
N TYR A 40 17.12 -17.03 26.03
CA TYR A 40 16.95 -16.05 27.11
C TYR A 40 17.91 -14.87 27.02
N GLU A 41 19.17 -15.09 26.60
CA GLU A 41 20.16 -14.05 26.38
C GLU A 41 19.75 -13.15 25.19
N GLU A 42 19.27 -13.74 24.10
CA GLU A 42 18.72 -13.05 22.91
C GLU A 42 17.48 -12.19 23.25
N GLU A 43 16.47 -12.77 23.92
CA GLU A 43 15.24 -12.03 24.28
C GLU A 43 15.52 -10.89 25.29
N LYS A 44 16.49 -11.10 26.19
CA LYS A 44 16.93 -10.07 27.15
C LYS A 44 17.71 -8.94 26.46
N GLU A 45 18.53 -9.24 25.44
CA GLU A 45 19.18 -8.20 24.64
C GLU A 45 18.14 -7.36 23.87
N LEU A 46 17.09 -7.99 23.34
CA LEU A 46 15.98 -7.28 22.69
C LEU A 46 15.23 -6.36 23.65
N ASP A 47 14.93 -6.79 24.88
CA ASP A 47 14.31 -5.94 25.91
C ASP A 47 15.23 -4.78 26.35
N GLU A 48 16.54 -5.01 26.52
CA GLU A 48 17.50 -3.95 26.83
C GLU A 48 17.62 -2.92 25.69
N ILE A 49 17.65 -3.37 24.43
CA ILE A 49 17.63 -2.49 23.25
C ILE A 49 16.31 -1.72 23.17
N LEU A 50 15.17 -2.35 23.44
CA LEU A 50 13.85 -1.72 23.43
C LEU A 50 13.75 -0.63 24.51
N ASN A 51 14.06 -0.95 25.76
CA ASN A 51 14.03 0.02 26.86
C ASN A 51 14.99 1.19 26.63
N LYS A 52 16.20 0.93 26.13
CA LYS A 52 17.17 1.96 25.74
C LYS A 52 16.69 2.83 24.56
N SER A 53 15.89 2.27 23.66
CA SER A 53 15.28 3.01 22.54
C SER A 53 14.04 3.80 22.96
N LEU A 54 13.47 3.52 24.13
CA LEU A 54 12.34 4.24 24.73
C LEU A 54 12.78 5.28 25.78
N SER A 55 14.00 5.20 26.30
CA SER A 55 14.54 6.10 27.34
C SER A 55 15.04 7.45 26.82
N PHE A 56 14.25 8.12 25.97
CA PHE A 56 14.52 9.49 25.52
C PHE A 56 13.80 10.51 26.42
N GLU A 57 14.56 11.51 26.89
CA GLU A 57 14.16 12.78 27.52
C GLU A 57 12.90 12.76 28.42
N ASP A 58 13.13 12.64 29.74
CA ASP A 58 12.20 12.92 30.86
C ASP A 58 10.81 12.24 30.88
N VAL A 59 10.48 11.37 29.92
CA VAL A 59 9.25 10.55 29.97
C VAL A 59 9.43 9.36 30.91
N ASP A 60 9.27 9.62 32.21
CA ASP A 60 9.25 8.60 33.27
C ASP A 60 8.03 7.68 33.12
N PHE A 61 8.19 6.59 32.37
CA PHE A 61 7.18 5.59 32.01
C PHE A 61 6.70 4.74 33.20
N LYS A 62 6.07 5.40 34.18
CA LYS A 62 5.33 4.73 35.26
C LYS A 62 4.24 3.84 34.66
N SER A 63 4.39 2.53 34.84
CA SER A 63 3.51 1.54 34.21
C SER A 63 2.04 1.74 34.60
N SER A 64 1.27 2.34 33.69
CA SER A 64 -0.16 2.63 33.85
C SER A 64 -1.00 1.37 34.10
N ARG A 65 -0.45 0.18 33.86
CA ARG A 65 -1.06 -1.11 34.20
C ARG A 65 -1.49 -1.22 35.67
N ALA A 66 -0.72 -0.66 36.61
CA ALA A 66 -1.10 -0.65 38.04
C ALA A 66 -2.32 0.26 38.30
N GLU A 67 -2.36 1.41 37.63
CA GLU A 67 -3.43 2.40 37.71
C GLU A 67 -4.71 1.87 37.04
N ILE A 68 -4.58 1.24 35.87
CA ILE A 68 -5.64 0.51 35.15
C ILE A 68 -6.21 -0.64 36.00
N ILE A 69 -5.37 -1.44 36.65
CA ILE A 69 -5.82 -2.54 37.54
C ILE A 69 -6.56 -2.01 38.79
N ASN A 70 -6.32 -0.77 39.19
CA ASN A 70 -7.03 -0.12 40.29
C ASN A 70 -8.27 0.68 39.86
N SER A 71 -8.30 1.23 38.65
CA SER A 71 -9.47 1.93 38.07
C SER A 71 -10.50 0.97 37.46
N ILE A 72 -10.15 -0.28 37.17
CA ILE A 72 -11.13 -1.34 36.88
C ILE A 72 -12.00 -1.55 38.12
N ASP A 73 -13.29 -1.18 38.05
CA ASP A 73 -14.26 -1.45 39.11
C ASP A 73 -14.40 -2.96 39.36
N LYS A 74 -13.74 -3.43 40.43
CA LYS A 74 -13.71 -4.83 40.84
C LYS A 74 -15.13 -5.34 41.23
N ASN A 75 -16.10 -4.46 41.47
CA ASN A 75 -17.49 -4.84 41.76
C ASN A 75 -18.33 -5.13 40.50
N ARG A 76 -17.92 -4.63 39.33
CA ARG A 76 -18.47 -4.97 38.01
C ARG A 76 -18.20 -6.42 37.61
N TYR A 77 -17.14 -7.03 38.16
CA TYR A 77 -16.67 -8.38 37.81
C TYR A 77 -16.84 -9.42 38.93
N LYS A 78 -17.25 -9.02 40.14
CA LYS A 78 -17.67 -9.97 41.20
C LYS A 78 -18.90 -10.76 40.73
N LYS A 79 -18.76 -12.10 40.65
CA LYS A 79 -19.83 -13.05 40.29
C LYS A 79 -20.91 -13.16 41.38
N GLY A 80 -21.72 -12.11 41.55
CA GLY A 80 -22.88 -12.07 42.44
C GLY A 80 -24.18 -11.90 41.67
N TYR A 81 -25.13 -12.83 41.82
CA TYR A 81 -26.40 -12.89 41.08
C TYR A 81 -27.16 -11.55 41.07
N LYS A 82 -27.23 -10.88 42.23
CA LYS A 82 -27.92 -9.58 42.40
C LYS A 82 -27.28 -8.43 41.60
N ASN A 83 -25.96 -8.43 41.40
CA ASN A 83 -25.28 -7.38 40.61
C ASN A 83 -25.50 -7.55 39.11
N ASN A 84 -25.51 -8.79 38.60
CA ASN A 84 -25.76 -9.07 37.18
C ASN A 84 -27.12 -8.53 36.73
N ILE A 85 -28.19 -8.75 37.51
CA ILE A 85 -29.54 -8.27 37.16
C ILE A 85 -29.57 -6.74 37.07
N LYS A 86 -29.00 -6.03 38.05
CA LYS A 86 -28.93 -4.55 38.05
C LYS A 86 -28.17 -4.03 36.82
N TYR A 87 -27.03 -4.63 36.48
CA TYR A 87 -26.26 -4.26 35.28
C TYR A 87 -27.00 -4.60 33.97
N HIS A 88 -27.76 -5.70 33.90
CA HIS A 88 -28.51 -6.07 32.71
C HIS A 88 -29.66 -5.10 32.41
N LEU A 89 -30.39 -4.68 33.46
CA LEU A 89 -31.44 -3.66 33.37
C LEU A 89 -30.87 -2.30 32.92
N ILE A 90 -29.75 -1.85 33.51
CA ILE A 90 -29.10 -0.58 33.13
C ILE A 90 -28.59 -0.62 31.69
N LYS A 91 -27.91 -1.71 31.29
CA LYS A 91 -27.32 -1.87 29.94
C LYS A 91 -28.39 -1.92 28.85
N ASN A 92 -29.52 -2.59 29.09
CA ASN A 92 -30.60 -2.73 28.12
C ASN A 92 -31.74 -1.71 28.28
N LYS A 93 -31.57 -0.64 29.10
CA LYS A 93 -32.65 0.29 29.46
C LYS A 93 -33.52 0.75 28.29
N ARG A 94 -32.91 1.15 27.16
CA ARG A 94 -33.64 1.56 25.93
C ARG A 94 -34.61 0.48 25.40
N LYS A 95 -34.23 -0.80 25.45
CA LYS A 95 -35.08 -1.91 24.99
C LYS A 95 -36.30 -2.10 25.89
N TYR A 96 -36.11 -1.98 27.21
CA TYR A 96 -37.21 -2.06 28.19
C TYR A 96 -38.14 -0.85 28.10
N THR A 97 -37.62 0.37 27.85
CA THR A 97 -38.46 1.56 27.60
C THR A 97 -39.35 1.36 26.37
N ILE A 98 -38.80 0.87 25.26
CA ILE A 98 -39.56 0.61 24.01
C ILE A 98 -40.66 -0.45 24.25
N ALA A 99 -40.34 -1.54 24.96
CA ALA A 99 -41.32 -2.57 25.31
C ALA A 99 -42.45 -2.00 26.19
N ALA A 100 -42.13 -1.17 27.19
CA ALA A 100 -43.13 -0.53 28.05
C ALA A 100 -44.05 0.42 27.26
N SER A 101 -43.51 1.22 26.32
CA SER A 101 -44.35 2.06 25.44
C SER A 101 -45.26 1.24 24.52
N PHE A 102 -44.82 0.07 24.05
CA PHE A 102 -45.68 -0.82 23.25
C PHE A 102 -46.83 -1.41 24.07
N VAL A 103 -46.57 -1.84 25.31
CA VAL A 103 -47.63 -2.33 26.22
C VAL A 103 -48.64 -1.21 26.52
N LEU A 104 -48.19 0.02 26.78
CA LEU A 104 -49.07 1.17 27.01
C LEU A 104 -49.88 1.57 25.76
N MET A 105 -49.33 1.46 24.56
CA MET A 105 -50.10 1.64 23.32
C MET A 105 -51.22 0.59 23.22
N ILE A 106 -50.91 -0.69 23.43
CA ILE A 106 -51.88 -1.79 23.33
C ILE A 106 -53.03 -1.61 24.33
N THR A 107 -52.75 -1.22 25.59
CA THR A 107 -53.82 -0.94 26.57
C THR A 107 -54.61 0.33 26.23
N SER A 108 -53.99 1.39 25.69
CA SER A 108 -54.73 2.59 25.27
C SER A 108 -55.67 2.34 24.09
N VAL A 109 -55.28 1.50 23.13
CA VAL A 109 -56.12 1.17 21.96
C VAL A 109 -57.34 0.34 22.36
N ALA A 110 -57.22 -0.53 23.37
CA ALA A 110 -58.35 -1.25 23.93
C ALA A 110 -59.40 -0.29 24.53
N LEU A 111 -58.96 0.70 25.32
CA LEU A 111 -59.83 1.69 25.97
C LEU A 111 -60.48 2.67 24.97
N MET A 112 -59.76 3.06 23.91
CA MET A 112 -60.34 3.93 22.86
C MET A 112 -61.45 3.24 22.05
N LYS A 113 -61.43 1.91 21.95
CA LYS A 113 -62.37 1.16 21.11
C LYS A 113 -63.82 1.18 21.63
N GLU A 114 -64.03 1.39 22.93
CA GLU A 114 -65.36 1.56 23.51
C GLU A 114 -65.93 2.97 23.26
N HIS A 115 -65.07 3.99 23.26
CA HIS A 115 -65.47 5.39 23.08
C HIS A 115 -65.73 5.83 21.63
N PHE A 116 -65.12 5.18 20.62
CA PHE A 116 -65.23 5.63 19.22
C PHE A 116 -66.51 5.19 18.48
N SER A 117 -67.41 4.46 19.16
CA SER A 117 -68.65 3.94 18.58
C SER A 117 -69.76 5.00 18.38
N TYR A 118 -69.58 6.22 18.91
CA TYR A 118 -70.64 7.23 19.00
C TYR A 118 -70.54 8.39 17.99
N PHE A 119 -69.49 8.45 17.15
CA PHE A 119 -69.22 9.66 16.34
C PHE A 119 -68.64 9.39 14.93
N SER A 120 -69.48 8.85 14.02
CA SER A 120 -69.50 9.26 12.59
C SER A 120 -70.49 8.41 11.77
N THR A 121 -71.57 9.02 11.29
CA THR A 121 -72.45 8.48 10.24
C THR A 121 -72.80 9.59 9.24
N ALA A 122 -73.05 9.18 7.98
CA ALA A 122 -73.09 10.01 6.76
C ALA A 122 -71.72 10.65 6.38
N SER A 123 -71.35 10.76 5.11
CA SER A 123 -72.11 10.59 3.85
C SER A 123 -71.44 9.62 2.85
N LYS A 124 -72.17 9.17 1.82
CA LYS A 124 -71.71 8.19 0.81
C LYS A 124 -71.07 8.84 -0.44
N SER A 125 -70.12 8.13 -1.08
CA SER A 125 -70.10 7.95 -2.54
C SER A 125 -69.33 6.70 -2.95
N GLU A 126 -70.08 5.78 -3.54
CA GLU A 126 -69.76 4.79 -4.58
C GLU A 126 -68.66 5.24 -5.59
N ASN A 127 -67.80 4.40 -6.20
CA ASN A 127 -67.50 2.94 -6.17
C ASN A 127 -65.98 2.76 -6.57
N ALA A 128 -65.32 1.63 -6.88
CA ALA A 128 -65.70 0.24 -7.21
C ALA A 128 -64.53 -0.79 -7.07
N VAL A 129 -64.85 -2.10 -6.95
CA VAL A 129 -64.44 -3.26 -7.79
C VAL A 129 -63.04 -3.22 -8.48
N ALA A 130 -62.11 -4.21 -8.36
CA ALA A 130 -62.17 -5.59 -7.83
C ALA A 130 -60.79 -6.18 -7.38
N MET A 131 -60.83 -7.25 -6.56
CA MET A 131 -60.22 -8.61 -6.69
C MET A 131 -58.80 -8.84 -7.27
N GLU A 132 -58.02 -9.87 -6.90
CA GLU A 132 -57.97 -10.78 -5.71
C GLU A 132 -56.69 -11.66 -5.76
N LYS A 133 -56.15 -12.08 -4.59
CA LYS A 133 -55.47 -13.39 -4.31
C LYS A 133 -54.21 -13.79 -5.12
N GLU A 134 -53.37 -14.77 -4.76
CA GLU A 134 -53.06 -15.59 -3.55
C GLU A 134 -51.57 -16.03 -3.77
N ASP A 135 -50.73 -16.57 -2.88
CA ASP A 135 -50.56 -16.74 -1.41
C ASP A 135 -49.66 -18.00 -1.24
N LYS A 136 -49.04 -18.20 -0.06
CA LYS A 136 -48.21 -19.36 0.37
C LYS A 136 -46.85 -19.56 -0.35
N SER A 137 -45.68 -19.78 0.27
CA SER A 137 -45.21 -20.41 1.53
C SER A 137 -44.99 -21.94 1.46
N LEU A 138 -44.02 -22.63 2.08
CA LEU A 138 -42.73 -22.38 2.76
C LEU A 138 -42.39 -23.71 3.51
N SER A 139 -41.22 -24.34 3.31
CA SER A 139 -40.58 -25.35 4.21
C SER A 139 -39.18 -25.72 3.65
N ILE A 140 -38.03 -25.81 4.34
CA ILE A 140 -37.56 -26.10 5.73
C ILE A 140 -37.07 -27.56 5.89
N ILE A 141 -35.98 -27.74 6.68
CA ILE A 141 -35.14 -28.96 6.97
C ILE A 141 -33.92 -29.11 6.03
N ALA A 142 -32.67 -29.38 6.46
CA ALA A 142 -31.98 -29.19 7.76
C ALA A 142 -30.43 -29.31 7.65
N GLN A 143 -29.72 -28.96 8.75
CA GLN A 143 -28.47 -29.50 9.37
C GLN A 143 -27.58 -30.54 8.65
N ASP A 144 -26.25 -30.64 8.89
CA ASP A 144 -25.26 -29.84 9.68
C ASP A 144 -23.83 -30.33 9.34
N LYS A 145 -22.80 -29.44 9.38
CA LYS A 145 -21.42 -29.75 9.85
C LYS A 145 -20.50 -28.53 9.90
N LYS A 146 -19.53 -28.56 10.84
CA LYS A 146 -18.59 -27.47 11.12
C LYS A 146 -17.19 -27.71 10.56
N THR A 147 -16.61 -26.67 9.98
CA THR A 147 -15.20 -26.21 10.11
C THR A 147 -15.13 -24.85 9.40
N GLY A 148 -14.29 -23.88 9.76
CA GLY A 148 -13.33 -23.78 10.87
C GLY A 148 -12.56 -22.47 10.82
N ALA A 149 -13.16 -21.40 10.25
CA ALA A 149 -12.46 -20.19 9.86
C ALA A 149 -12.33 -19.18 11.02
N VAL A 150 -11.09 -18.85 11.40
CA VAL A 150 -10.79 -17.79 12.38
C VAL A 150 -10.77 -16.43 11.66
N GLY A 151 -11.88 -15.70 11.75
CA GLY A 151 -12.01 -14.38 11.11
C GLY A 151 -11.34 -13.26 11.92
N PHE A 152 -10.20 -12.74 11.44
CA PHE A 152 -9.61 -11.49 11.94
C PHE A 152 -10.32 -10.25 11.35
N GLY A 153 -11.60 -10.10 11.70
CA GLY A 153 -12.40 -8.93 11.32
C GLY A 153 -12.18 -7.75 12.28
N LYS A 154 -11.23 -6.86 11.99
CA LYS A 154 -11.23 -5.50 12.56
C LYS A 154 -10.70 -4.47 11.56
N LYS A 155 -11.54 -3.49 11.25
CA LYS A 155 -11.23 -2.40 10.32
C LYS A 155 -10.27 -1.41 11.00
N ALA A 156 -9.09 -1.18 10.42
CA ALA A 156 -8.43 0.10 10.52
C ALA A 156 -9.04 1.02 9.44
N SER A 157 -9.50 2.21 9.81
CA SER A 157 -9.75 3.27 8.83
C SER A 157 -8.38 3.85 8.44
N SER A 158 -8.11 4.08 7.16
CA SER A 158 -6.83 4.65 6.71
C SER A 158 -6.51 5.98 7.39
N VAL A 159 -7.53 6.78 7.69
CA VAL A 159 -7.43 8.08 8.39
C VAL A 159 -6.93 7.94 9.84
N ALA A 160 -7.07 6.77 10.48
CA ALA A 160 -6.77 6.56 11.90
C ALA A 160 -5.34 6.05 12.18
N LEU A 161 -4.41 6.22 11.24
CA LEU A 161 -3.02 5.74 11.34
C LEU A 161 -1.99 6.86 11.58
N TYR A 162 -2.41 8.13 11.63
CA TYR A 162 -1.50 9.27 11.52
C TYR A 162 -1.20 10.02 12.83
N ASP A 163 -1.96 9.82 13.90
CA ASP A 163 -1.85 10.60 15.16
C ASP A 163 -0.63 10.24 16.06
N ALA A 164 0.34 9.48 15.56
CA ALA A 164 1.59 9.17 16.27
C ALA A 164 2.75 8.81 15.30
N ALA A 165 3.43 9.84 14.78
CA ALA A 165 4.48 9.69 13.77
C ALA A 165 5.88 10.04 14.29
N GLY A 166 6.64 9.02 14.72
CA GLY A 166 8.11 9.08 14.76
C GLY A 166 8.72 8.51 13.47
N ALA A 167 9.95 8.92 13.12
CA ALA A 167 10.61 8.58 11.84
C ALA A 167 10.60 7.07 11.48
N ASN A 168 10.72 6.20 12.49
CA ASN A 168 10.66 4.73 12.34
C ASN A 168 9.36 4.24 11.65
N ASN A 169 8.24 4.93 11.86
CA ASN A 169 6.95 4.53 11.27
C ASN A 169 6.89 4.87 9.77
N ILE A 170 7.50 5.99 9.35
CA ILE A 170 7.52 6.43 7.94
C ILE A 170 8.53 5.62 7.11
N SER A 171 9.65 5.19 7.70
CA SER A 171 10.53 4.19 7.08
C SER A 171 9.77 2.90 6.76
N ASN A 172 8.97 2.39 7.71
CA ASN A 172 8.10 1.23 7.47
C ASN A 172 7.04 1.49 6.38
N ILE A 173 6.44 2.68 6.31
CA ILE A 173 5.46 3.02 5.27
C ILE A 173 6.12 3.03 3.89
N LEU A 174 7.26 3.73 3.71
CA LEU A 174 7.96 3.80 2.41
C LEU A 174 8.50 2.43 1.96
N VAL A 175 9.02 1.61 2.89
CA VAL A 175 9.41 0.22 2.63
C VAL A 175 8.20 -0.65 2.26
N ASN A 176 7.03 -0.43 2.87
CA ASN A 176 5.82 -1.18 2.55
C ASN A 176 5.19 -0.74 1.22
N MET A 177 5.29 0.54 0.87
CA MET A 177 4.95 1.05 -0.47
C MET A 177 5.84 0.38 -1.53
N SER A 178 7.17 0.36 -1.36
CA SER A 178 8.07 -0.29 -2.33
C SER A 178 7.83 -1.80 -2.47
N LYS A 179 7.32 -2.47 -1.42
CA LYS A 179 6.88 -3.88 -1.45
C LYS A 179 5.48 -4.09 -2.03
N SER A 180 4.64 -3.06 -2.11
CA SER A 180 3.24 -3.19 -2.54
C SER A 180 3.07 -3.27 -4.05
N TYR A 181 4.07 -2.80 -4.81
CA TYR A 181 4.07 -2.86 -6.28
C TYR A 181 5.07 -3.90 -6.76
N SER A 182 4.68 -4.69 -7.77
CA SER A 182 5.54 -5.70 -8.39
C SER A 182 6.14 -5.16 -9.69
N ALA A 183 7.43 -5.44 -9.93
CA ALA A 183 8.08 -5.17 -11.21
C ALA A 183 7.33 -5.86 -12.37
N ILE A 184 7.13 -5.13 -13.48
CA ILE A 184 6.55 -5.68 -14.72
C ILE A 184 7.64 -6.13 -15.70
N ASN A 185 7.55 -7.37 -16.17
CA ASN A 185 8.39 -7.90 -17.24
C ASN A 185 7.57 -7.98 -18.52
N LEU A 186 8.20 -7.59 -19.63
CA LEU A 186 7.61 -7.61 -20.97
C LEU A 186 8.21 -8.78 -21.73
N ILE A 187 7.47 -9.89 -21.80
CA ILE A 187 7.95 -11.13 -22.42
C ILE A 187 7.69 -11.04 -23.93
N GLU A 188 8.77 -10.91 -24.72
CA GLU A 188 8.71 -10.86 -26.19
C GLU A 188 8.16 -12.20 -26.73
N THR A 189 7.11 -12.14 -27.53
CA THR A 189 6.39 -13.28 -28.08
C THR A 189 6.23 -13.17 -29.60
N SER A 190 5.96 -14.30 -30.27
CA SER A 190 5.85 -14.34 -31.73
C SER A 190 4.49 -13.79 -32.21
N ALA A 191 4.44 -13.36 -33.47
CA ALA A 191 3.18 -13.01 -34.13
C ALA A 191 2.19 -14.19 -34.18
N GLU A 192 2.71 -15.42 -34.30
CA GLU A 192 1.92 -16.66 -34.30
C GLU A 192 1.22 -16.87 -32.95
N ASN A 193 1.97 -16.80 -31.86
CA ASN A 193 1.46 -16.90 -30.48
C ASN A 193 0.51 -15.74 -30.13
N SER A 194 0.59 -14.63 -30.88
CA SER A 194 -0.23 -13.43 -30.69
C SER A 194 -1.55 -13.44 -31.48
N LYS A 195 -1.79 -14.43 -32.36
CA LYS A 195 -2.94 -14.45 -33.29
C LYS A 195 -4.30 -14.31 -32.61
N ASP A 196 -4.52 -15.00 -31.49
CA ASP A 196 -5.78 -14.93 -30.73
C ASP A 196 -6.06 -13.49 -30.25
N ALA A 197 -5.11 -12.86 -29.57
CA ALA A 197 -5.24 -11.48 -29.12
C ALA A 197 -5.41 -10.50 -30.31
N LEU A 198 -4.67 -10.68 -31.40
CA LEU A 198 -4.80 -9.87 -32.61
C LEU A 198 -6.19 -10.01 -33.27
N SER A 199 -6.83 -11.18 -33.19
CA SER A 199 -8.17 -11.42 -33.74
C SER A 199 -9.31 -10.77 -32.95
N LYS A 200 -9.14 -10.59 -31.64
CA LYS A 200 -10.15 -9.99 -30.74
C LYS A 200 -10.28 -8.47 -30.91
N GLY A 201 -9.37 -7.86 -31.66
CA GLY A 201 -9.32 -6.43 -31.96
C GLY A 201 -8.17 -5.72 -31.24
N LYS A 202 -8.02 -4.43 -31.52
CA LYS A 202 -6.97 -3.56 -30.97
C LYS A 202 -7.51 -2.19 -30.59
N SER A 203 -6.85 -1.55 -29.64
CA SER A 203 -7.10 -0.17 -29.25
C SER A 203 -6.60 0.84 -30.27
N LYS A 204 -6.95 2.12 -30.05
CA LYS A 204 -6.45 3.25 -30.83
C LYS A 204 -4.92 3.26 -30.84
N VAL A 205 -4.33 3.25 -32.05
CA VAL A 205 -2.88 3.33 -32.24
C VAL A 205 -2.38 4.71 -31.81
N LYS A 206 -1.36 4.75 -30.95
CA LYS A 206 -0.64 5.99 -30.59
C LYS A 206 0.77 5.99 -31.19
N ALA A 207 1.11 7.04 -31.93
CA ALA A 207 2.46 7.26 -32.43
C ALA A 207 3.30 8.02 -31.39
N SER A 208 4.61 7.79 -31.38
CA SER A 208 5.56 8.61 -30.61
C SER A 208 5.67 10.03 -31.21
N PRO A 209 6.21 11.04 -30.51
CA PRO A 209 6.19 12.44 -30.97
C PRO A 209 6.79 12.68 -32.36
N SER A 210 7.87 12.00 -32.74
CA SER A 210 8.44 12.06 -34.11
C SER A 210 7.82 11.06 -35.10
N GLY A 211 6.92 10.18 -34.64
CA GLY A 211 6.40 9.05 -35.41
C GLY A 211 7.37 7.87 -35.55
N LYS A 212 8.54 7.89 -34.89
CA LYS A 212 9.54 6.79 -34.84
C LYS A 212 8.89 5.45 -34.48
N TYR A 213 8.01 5.45 -33.49
CA TYR A 213 7.25 4.27 -33.06
C TYR A 213 5.74 4.44 -33.18
N GLN A 214 5.04 3.31 -33.25
CA GLN A 214 3.60 3.19 -33.04
C GLN A 214 3.33 2.10 -32.01
N THR A 215 2.35 2.31 -31.13
CA THR A 215 1.97 1.34 -30.11
C THR A 215 0.45 1.18 -30.03
N TYR A 216 0.00 -0.01 -29.64
CA TYR A 216 -1.39 -0.33 -29.30
C TYR A 216 -1.45 -1.58 -28.42
N VAL A 217 -2.57 -1.75 -27.71
CA VAL A 217 -2.92 -3.03 -27.07
C VAL A 217 -3.76 -3.85 -28.05
N ALA A 218 -3.46 -5.13 -28.21
CA ALA A 218 -4.34 -6.11 -28.87
C ALA A 218 -4.95 -7.07 -27.84
N GLY A 219 -6.11 -7.65 -28.15
CA GLY A 219 -6.81 -8.61 -27.29
C GLY A 219 -8.05 -8.05 -26.61
N MET A 220 -8.05 -6.75 -26.30
CA MET A 220 -9.08 -6.10 -25.46
C MET A 220 -10.10 -5.23 -26.22
N GLY A 221 -10.13 -5.31 -27.56
CA GLY A 221 -11.02 -4.47 -28.38
C GLY A 221 -10.51 -3.02 -28.56
N SER A 222 -11.38 -2.15 -29.07
CA SER A 222 -11.11 -0.73 -29.35
C SER A 222 -11.00 0.10 -28.07
N ASP A 223 -11.88 -0.17 -27.12
CA ASP A 223 -12.16 0.66 -25.94
C ASP A 223 -11.61 0.04 -24.64
N LEU A 224 -10.84 -1.04 -24.77
CA LEU A 224 -10.14 -1.76 -23.70
C LEU A 224 -11.08 -2.36 -22.64
N ASP A 225 -12.29 -2.69 -23.08
CA ASP A 225 -13.44 -3.18 -22.32
C ASP A 225 -13.59 -4.71 -22.34
N LYS A 226 -13.04 -5.39 -23.37
CA LYS A 226 -13.23 -6.85 -23.54
C LYS A 226 -12.43 -7.67 -22.53
N GLU A 227 -13.07 -8.72 -22.03
CA GLU A 227 -12.45 -9.69 -21.12
C GLU A 227 -11.33 -10.48 -21.82
N GLY A 228 -10.13 -10.48 -21.22
CA GLY A 228 -8.96 -11.21 -21.69
C GLY A 228 -7.64 -10.56 -21.25
N ALA A 229 -6.54 -11.29 -21.44
CA ALA A 229 -5.20 -10.71 -21.32
C ALA A 229 -4.84 -9.97 -22.62
N GLY A 230 -4.60 -8.66 -22.51
CA GLY A 230 -4.11 -7.84 -23.61
C GLY A 230 -2.61 -7.98 -23.80
N ILE A 231 -2.15 -7.88 -25.05
CA ILE A 231 -0.73 -7.83 -25.39
C ILE A 231 -0.35 -6.41 -25.83
N LEU A 232 0.81 -5.94 -25.39
CA LEU A 232 1.40 -4.70 -25.86
C LEU A 232 2.07 -4.96 -27.22
N VAL A 233 1.73 -4.18 -28.24
CA VAL A 233 2.35 -4.24 -29.56
C VAL A 233 3.10 -2.95 -29.83
N ILE A 234 4.39 -3.04 -30.15
CA ILE A 234 5.22 -1.90 -30.54
C ILE A 234 5.76 -2.13 -31.95
N LYS A 235 5.47 -1.20 -32.85
CA LYS A 235 6.04 -1.12 -34.19
C LYS A 235 7.10 -0.02 -34.25
N ASP A 236 8.27 -0.36 -34.76
CA ASP A 236 9.30 0.57 -35.22
C ASP A 236 9.04 0.91 -36.69
N ASN A 237 8.76 2.18 -37.01
CA ASN A 237 8.49 2.61 -38.38
C ASN A 237 9.76 2.76 -39.24
N LYS A 238 10.95 2.89 -38.63
CA LYS A 238 12.22 3.00 -39.33
C LYS A 238 12.76 1.63 -39.77
N SER A 239 12.67 0.61 -38.91
CA SER A 239 13.02 -0.77 -39.29
C SER A 239 11.84 -1.56 -39.88
N ASN A 240 10.63 -1.02 -39.83
CA ASN A 240 9.36 -1.70 -40.12
C ASN A 240 9.14 -2.99 -39.31
N SER A 241 9.88 -3.20 -38.23
CA SER A 241 9.72 -4.35 -37.33
C SER A 241 8.56 -4.13 -36.36
N THR A 242 7.86 -5.21 -36.01
CA THR A 242 6.77 -5.21 -35.02
C THR A 242 7.07 -6.27 -33.97
N LYS A 243 7.00 -5.87 -32.70
CA LYS A 243 7.24 -6.73 -31.55
C LYS A 243 5.98 -6.82 -30.69
N TYR A 244 5.79 -7.98 -30.08
CA TYR A 244 4.61 -8.33 -29.30
C TYR A 244 5.06 -8.71 -27.90
N TYR A 245 4.40 -8.18 -26.88
CA TYR A 245 4.82 -8.33 -25.49
C TYR A 245 3.65 -8.78 -24.62
N ASN A 246 3.81 -9.94 -23.98
CA ASN A 246 2.99 -10.34 -22.85
C ASN A 246 3.47 -9.59 -21.61
N VAL A 247 2.60 -8.84 -20.94
CA VAL A 247 2.92 -8.16 -19.69
C VAL A 247 2.77 -9.16 -18.54
N SER A 248 3.74 -9.21 -17.63
CA SER A 248 3.76 -10.16 -16.50
C SER A 248 4.40 -9.55 -15.27
N THR A 249 4.10 -10.05 -14.08
CA THR A 249 4.86 -9.74 -12.85
C THR A 249 5.44 -11.02 -12.27
N VAL A 250 6.37 -10.89 -11.32
CA VAL A 250 6.92 -12.01 -10.54
C VAL A 250 5.82 -12.88 -9.90
N ASN A 251 4.71 -12.26 -9.49
CA ASN A 251 3.65 -12.89 -8.70
C ASN A 251 2.35 -13.19 -9.48
N ALA A 252 2.15 -12.60 -10.67
CA ALA A 252 0.94 -12.78 -11.46
C ALA A 252 1.21 -12.76 -12.98
N LYS A 253 0.69 -13.77 -13.67
CA LYS A 253 0.66 -13.86 -15.14
C LYS A 253 -0.57 -13.18 -15.75
N ASP A 254 -1.61 -13.00 -14.95
CA ASP A 254 -2.92 -12.50 -15.38
C ASP A 254 -2.99 -10.97 -15.19
N ILE A 255 -2.09 -10.25 -15.86
CA ILE A 255 -2.08 -8.78 -15.86
C ILE A 255 -2.14 -8.24 -17.28
N SER A 256 -2.76 -7.07 -17.45
CA SER A 256 -3.08 -6.54 -18.77
C SER A 256 -2.74 -5.05 -18.88
N PRO A 257 -2.21 -4.59 -20.02
CA PRO A 257 -2.06 -3.16 -20.29
C PRO A 257 -3.42 -2.52 -20.59
N LEU A 258 -3.84 -1.55 -19.76
CA LEU A 258 -5.12 -0.85 -19.88
C LEU A 258 -5.02 0.55 -20.50
N TYR A 259 -3.84 1.14 -20.54
CA TYR A 259 -3.62 2.45 -21.17
C TYR A 259 -2.17 2.58 -21.62
N LEU A 260 -1.95 3.37 -22.66
CA LEU A 260 -0.65 3.67 -23.25
C LEU A 260 -0.57 5.18 -23.49
N GLU A 261 0.55 5.82 -23.16
CA GLU A 261 0.84 7.18 -23.61
C GLU A 261 2.34 7.39 -23.82
N TRP A 262 2.73 8.10 -24.88
CA TRP A 262 4.14 8.44 -25.09
C TRP A 262 4.53 9.66 -24.27
N TYR A 263 5.62 9.56 -23.50
CA TYR A 263 6.24 10.72 -22.87
C TYR A 263 7.21 11.40 -23.84
N ASP A 264 8.07 10.60 -24.48
CA ASP A 264 8.96 11.04 -25.57
C ASP A 264 9.08 9.96 -26.67
N ASP A 265 10.05 10.07 -27.57
CA ASP A 265 10.30 9.09 -28.65
C ASP A 265 10.93 7.75 -28.22
N ASN A 266 11.13 7.55 -26.93
CA ASN A 266 11.86 6.44 -26.33
C ASN A 266 11.18 5.91 -25.06
N ILE A 267 10.46 6.77 -24.32
CA ILE A 267 9.74 6.45 -23.10
C ILE A 267 8.24 6.32 -23.37
N LEU A 268 7.74 5.09 -23.24
CA LEU A 268 6.32 4.75 -23.28
C LEU A 268 5.79 4.58 -21.85
N LEU A 269 4.79 5.36 -21.47
CA LEU A 269 4.03 5.17 -20.23
C LEU A 269 2.92 4.14 -20.45
N ILE A 270 2.73 3.26 -19.47
CA ILE A 270 1.76 2.16 -19.52
C ILE A 270 1.02 2.05 -18.19
N VAL A 271 -0.32 1.99 -18.24
CA VAL A 271 -1.15 1.57 -17.10
C VAL A 271 -1.29 0.06 -17.16
N VAL A 272 -0.88 -0.65 -16.11
CA VAL A 272 -1.02 -2.11 -16.00
C VAL A 272 -1.91 -2.47 -14.81
N ASN A 273 -2.90 -3.33 -15.05
CA ASN A 273 -3.84 -3.82 -14.04
C ASN A 273 -3.75 -5.33 -13.85
N GLY A 274 -4.07 -5.79 -12.64
CA GLY A 274 -4.39 -7.18 -12.34
C GLY A 274 -5.90 -7.47 -12.42
N LYS A 275 -6.38 -8.39 -11.57
CA LYS A 275 -7.69 -9.06 -11.71
C LYS A 275 -8.94 -8.22 -11.41
N VAL A 276 -8.82 -6.96 -10.95
CA VAL A 276 -9.98 -6.13 -10.61
C VAL A 276 -10.04 -4.93 -11.55
N THR A 277 -11.04 -4.89 -12.42
CA THR A 277 -11.22 -3.91 -13.51
C THR A 277 -11.19 -2.44 -13.05
N GLY A 278 -11.02 -1.53 -14.02
CA GLY A 278 -11.20 -0.08 -13.85
C GLY A 278 -9.94 0.79 -13.86
N GLY A 279 -8.74 0.24 -13.69
CA GLY A 279 -7.48 1.01 -13.73
C GLY A 279 -6.31 0.23 -13.11
N GLY A 280 -5.13 0.83 -13.02
CA GLY A 280 -3.91 0.15 -12.53
C GLY A 280 -2.83 1.09 -12.01
N SER A 281 -1.58 0.62 -12.03
CA SER A 281 -0.38 1.41 -11.71
C SER A 281 0.35 1.83 -13.01
N VAL A 282 1.05 2.96 -12.97
CA VAL A 282 1.79 3.52 -14.11
C VAL A 282 3.24 3.08 -14.07
N TYR A 283 3.73 2.56 -15.18
CA TYR A 283 5.13 2.25 -15.41
C TYR A 283 5.63 3.01 -16.64
N ALA A 284 6.91 3.36 -16.67
CA ALA A 284 7.63 3.78 -17.88
C ALA A 284 8.36 2.58 -18.47
N ILE A 285 8.45 2.54 -19.80
CA ILE A 285 9.21 1.56 -20.58
C ILE A 285 10.19 2.35 -21.47
N ASP A 286 11.49 2.13 -21.31
CA ASP A 286 12.48 2.58 -22.29
C ASP A 286 12.52 1.57 -23.44
N VAL A 287 11.95 1.92 -24.59
CA VAL A 287 11.77 0.98 -25.71
C VAL A 287 13.08 0.65 -26.47
N ASN A 288 14.18 1.35 -26.17
CA ASN A 288 15.51 1.03 -26.72
C ASN A 288 16.31 0.16 -25.74
N ARG A 289 16.36 0.54 -24.46
CA ARG A 289 17.11 -0.18 -23.40
C ARG A 289 16.38 -1.46 -22.98
N GLY A 290 15.06 -1.46 -23.07
CA GLY A 290 14.20 -2.58 -22.68
C GLY A 290 13.98 -2.69 -21.17
N ASN A 291 14.12 -1.61 -20.42
CA ASN A 291 13.90 -1.59 -18.98
C ASN A 291 12.52 -0.98 -18.67
N THR A 292 11.87 -1.48 -17.63
CA THR A 292 10.61 -0.96 -17.09
C THR A 292 10.83 -0.44 -15.68
N VAL A 293 10.11 0.62 -15.29
CA VAL A 293 10.18 1.21 -13.94
C VAL A 293 8.82 1.74 -13.51
N LEU A 294 8.44 1.54 -12.25
CA LEU A 294 7.25 2.15 -11.66
C LEU A 294 7.39 3.69 -11.62
N VAL A 295 6.45 4.40 -12.23
CA VAL A 295 6.34 5.88 -12.18
C VAL A 295 5.31 6.31 -11.15
N TYR A 296 4.16 5.64 -11.10
CA TYR A 296 3.13 5.91 -10.11
C TYR A 296 2.41 4.62 -9.69
N GLY A 297 2.71 4.17 -8.47
CA GLY A 297 1.83 3.27 -7.74
C GLY A 297 0.80 4.08 -6.98
N SER A 298 -0.46 3.63 -6.94
CA SER A 298 -1.46 4.29 -6.10
C SER A 298 -1.16 4.04 -4.63
N ASN A 299 -0.93 5.11 -3.87
CA ASN A 299 -0.54 5.05 -2.46
C ASN A 299 -1.62 4.44 -1.55
N THR A 300 -2.87 4.34 -2.04
CA THR A 300 -3.94 3.58 -1.38
C THR A 300 -4.50 2.49 -2.31
N PRO A 301 -4.90 1.31 -1.78
CA PRO A 301 -5.48 0.23 -2.58
C PRO A 301 -6.91 0.54 -3.09
N LEU A 302 -7.44 1.73 -2.76
CA LEU A 302 -8.72 2.25 -3.25
C LEU A 302 -8.54 3.22 -4.42
N GLU A 303 -7.31 3.57 -4.79
CA GLU A 303 -7.02 4.41 -5.96
C GLU A 303 -6.46 3.56 -7.10
N LYS A 304 -6.85 3.88 -8.34
CA LYS A 304 -6.31 3.27 -9.56
C LYS A 304 -6.22 4.33 -10.66
N VAL A 305 -5.11 4.37 -11.40
CA VAL A 305 -4.97 5.23 -12.59
C VAL A 305 -5.74 4.60 -13.75
N THR A 306 -6.55 5.38 -14.45
CA THR A 306 -7.38 4.94 -15.58
C THR A 306 -6.85 5.47 -16.92
N SER A 307 -6.28 6.67 -16.92
CA SER A 307 -5.80 7.37 -18.10
C SER A 307 -4.56 8.22 -17.76
N ILE A 308 -3.75 8.52 -18.77
CA ILE A 308 -2.57 9.37 -18.68
C ILE A 308 -2.62 10.37 -19.83
N THR A 309 -2.39 11.65 -19.52
CA THR A 309 -2.12 12.70 -20.51
C THR A 309 -0.77 13.32 -20.20
N VAL A 310 0.09 13.50 -21.22
CA VAL A 310 1.40 14.14 -21.07
C VAL A 310 1.36 15.54 -21.70
N SER A 311 1.88 16.54 -20.99
CA SER A 311 2.04 17.91 -21.47
C SER A 311 3.37 18.47 -20.99
N SER A 312 4.34 18.61 -21.90
CA SER A 312 5.70 19.13 -21.66
C SER A 312 6.44 18.53 -20.45
N ASP A 313 6.28 19.15 -19.29
CA ASP A 313 6.94 18.94 -18.01
C ASP A 313 6.02 18.24 -16.99
N LYS A 314 4.80 17.85 -17.40
CA LYS A 314 3.73 17.38 -16.52
C LYS A 314 3.04 16.13 -17.08
N ILE A 315 2.71 15.23 -16.16
CA ILE A 315 1.90 14.05 -16.39
C ILE A 315 0.60 14.25 -15.60
N GLN A 316 -0.51 14.38 -16.31
CA GLN A 316 -1.84 14.37 -15.72
C GLN A 316 -2.38 12.94 -15.71
N LEU A 317 -2.77 12.47 -14.53
CA LEU A 317 -3.33 11.16 -14.27
C LEU A 317 -4.82 11.31 -13.99
N SER A 318 -5.66 10.59 -14.75
CA SER A 318 -7.03 10.33 -14.35
C SER A 318 -7.05 9.13 -13.41
N LEU A 319 -7.69 9.25 -12.25
CA LEU A 319 -7.85 8.17 -11.28
C LEU A 319 -9.31 7.92 -10.95
N ILE A 320 -9.63 6.66 -10.62
CA ILE A 320 -10.79 6.32 -9.81
C ILE A 320 -10.36 6.13 -8.36
N LYS A 321 -11.13 6.69 -7.42
CA LYS A 321 -10.97 6.50 -5.97
C LYS A 321 -12.24 5.87 -5.42
N TYR A 322 -12.17 4.60 -5.03
CA TYR A 322 -13.29 3.87 -4.48
C TYR A 322 -13.69 4.42 -3.10
N THR A 323 -14.98 4.69 -2.94
CA THR A 323 -15.58 5.24 -1.71
C THR A 323 -16.02 4.15 -0.72
N ASP A 324 -15.96 2.88 -1.12
CA ASP A 324 -16.25 1.73 -0.25
C ASP A 324 -15.24 0.57 -0.43
N SER A 325 -15.14 -0.28 0.59
CA SER A 325 -14.20 -1.42 0.64
C SER A 325 -14.50 -2.56 -0.32
N ASN A 326 -15.67 -2.54 -0.97
CA ASN A 326 -16.12 -3.57 -1.89
C ASN A 326 -15.92 -3.14 -3.35
N MET A 327 -15.41 -1.92 -3.58
CA MET A 327 -15.18 -1.31 -4.90
C MET A 327 -16.45 -1.11 -5.74
N ASN A 328 -17.61 -0.97 -5.09
CA ASN A 328 -18.91 -0.79 -5.77
C ASN A 328 -19.18 0.67 -6.18
N SER A 329 -18.63 1.63 -5.45
CA SER A 329 -18.77 3.08 -5.67
C SER A 329 -17.40 3.75 -5.73
N TYR A 330 -17.26 4.76 -6.59
CA TYR A 330 -16.03 5.53 -6.76
C TYR A 330 -16.30 6.98 -7.17
N THR A 331 -15.30 7.83 -6.96
CA THR A 331 -15.20 9.17 -7.56
C THR A 331 -14.07 9.20 -8.58
N ASN A 332 -14.20 10.06 -9.61
CA ASN A 332 -13.09 10.38 -10.50
C ASN A 332 -12.27 11.52 -9.89
N ILE A 333 -10.94 11.43 -9.96
CA ILE A 333 -10.01 12.44 -9.45
C ILE A 333 -8.91 12.63 -10.50
N GLU A 334 -8.55 13.88 -10.77
CA GLU A 334 -7.42 14.23 -11.61
C GLU A 334 -6.23 14.61 -10.71
N LYS A 335 -5.05 14.04 -10.96
CA LYS A 335 -3.81 14.39 -10.27
C LYS A 335 -2.74 14.78 -11.28
N THR A 336 -2.04 15.89 -11.02
CA THR A 336 -0.89 16.30 -11.83
C THR A 336 0.40 15.96 -11.10
N ILE A 337 1.35 15.36 -11.80
CA ILE A 337 2.73 15.13 -11.34
C ILE A 337 3.64 15.90 -12.29
N GLY A 338 4.46 16.81 -11.75
CA GLY A 338 5.54 17.40 -12.52
C GLY A 338 6.68 16.39 -12.67
N LEU A 339 7.13 16.18 -13.90
CA LEU A 339 8.19 15.23 -14.24
C LEU A 339 9.13 15.85 -15.27
N HIS A 340 10.31 16.27 -14.80
CA HIS A 340 11.37 16.86 -15.61
C HIS A 340 12.54 15.89 -15.71
N ILE A 341 12.93 15.50 -16.93
CA ILE A 341 14.05 14.57 -17.17
C ILE A 341 15.28 15.33 -17.67
N ASP A 342 16.31 15.35 -16.84
CA ASP A 342 17.63 15.89 -17.15
C ASP A 342 18.63 14.79 -17.50
N GLN A 343 19.60 15.08 -18.38
CA GLN A 343 20.80 14.25 -18.51
C GLN A 343 21.86 14.72 -17.50
N ALA A 344 22.47 13.80 -16.77
CA ALA A 344 23.39 14.11 -15.68
C ALA A 344 24.61 14.93 -16.11
N ASN A 345 25.14 14.65 -17.31
CA ASN A 345 26.25 15.39 -17.91
C ASN A 345 25.91 16.87 -18.19
N ILE A 346 24.66 17.20 -18.55
CA ILE A 346 24.23 18.57 -18.78
C ILE A 346 24.20 19.32 -17.44
N LEU A 347 23.58 18.74 -16.41
CA LEU A 347 23.50 19.32 -15.07
C LEU A 347 24.90 19.58 -14.47
N LEU A 348 25.80 18.60 -14.57
CA LEU A 348 27.18 18.70 -14.09
C LEU A 348 28.04 19.71 -14.88
N SER A 349 27.64 20.06 -16.11
CA SER A 349 28.32 21.09 -16.92
C SER A 349 27.90 22.53 -16.58
N SER A 350 26.81 22.70 -15.83
CA SER A 350 26.32 24.03 -15.45
C SER A 350 27.25 24.69 -14.43
N SER A 351 27.53 25.99 -14.62
CA SER A 351 28.45 26.76 -13.76
C SER A 351 27.92 27.00 -12.35
N VAL A 352 26.63 26.78 -12.12
CA VAL A 352 25.99 26.78 -10.80
C VAL A 352 25.87 25.32 -10.34
N LYS A 353 26.86 24.84 -9.60
CA LYS A 353 26.78 23.53 -8.93
C LYS A 353 25.62 23.52 -7.93
N ASN A 354 24.47 23.00 -8.33
CA ASN A 354 23.35 22.78 -7.43
C ASN A 354 23.75 21.69 -6.41
N ASP A 355 23.73 22.04 -5.13
CA ASP A 355 24.01 21.16 -3.98
C ASP A 355 23.23 19.85 -4.09
N GLU A 356 21.97 19.94 -4.54
CA GLU A 356 21.07 18.80 -4.74
C GLU A 356 21.65 17.75 -5.68
N TYR A 357 22.19 18.14 -6.83
CA TYR A 357 22.79 17.20 -7.79
C TYR A 357 24.14 16.67 -7.31
N MET A 358 24.91 17.45 -6.55
CA MET A 358 26.14 16.95 -5.91
C MET A 358 25.81 15.80 -4.95
N LYS A 359 24.78 15.92 -4.10
CA LYS A 359 24.34 14.84 -3.20
C LYS A 359 23.88 13.57 -3.94
N LEU A 360 23.31 13.70 -5.14
CA LEU A 360 22.98 12.54 -5.98
C LEU A 360 24.24 11.84 -6.55
N MET A 361 25.31 12.59 -6.86
CA MET A 361 26.59 12.01 -7.27
C MET A 361 27.36 11.38 -6.10
N ASP A 362 27.35 12.03 -4.92
CA ASP A 362 27.93 11.47 -3.70
C ASP A 362 27.24 10.13 -3.33
N TYR A 363 25.91 10.07 -3.47
CA TYR A 363 25.13 8.84 -3.31
C TYR A 363 25.54 7.74 -4.31
N ASN A 364 25.65 8.07 -5.61
CA ASN A 364 26.08 7.10 -6.62
C ASN A 364 27.52 6.60 -6.37
N SER A 365 28.38 7.44 -5.79
CA SER A 365 29.75 7.07 -5.42
C SER A 365 29.80 6.01 -4.31
N LEU A 366 28.77 5.91 -3.44
CA LEU A 366 28.60 4.78 -2.51
C LEU A 366 28.26 3.48 -3.24
N LEU A 367 27.42 3.55 -4.28
CA LEU A 367 27.01 2.39 -5.07
C LEU A 367 28.23 1.75 -5.76
N ASN A 368 29.23 2.56 -6.10
CA ASN A 368 30.51 2.09 -6.66
C ASN A 368 31.55 1.68 -5.61
N GLU A 369 31.31 1.94 -4.31
CA GLU A 369 32.22 1.61 -3.19
C GLU A 369 33.53 2.43 -3.14
N GLU A 370 33.65 3.49 -3.95
CA GLU A 370 34.85 4.34 -4.04
C GLU A 370 34.97 5.40 -2.93
N SER A 371 33.90 5.61 -2.13
CA SER A 371 33.86 6.64 -1.08
C SER A 371 32.94 6.29 0.07
N SER A 372 33.17 6.92 1.23
CA SER A 372 32.25 6.95 2.37
C SER A 372 31.60 8.33 2.47
N LEU A 373 30.27 8.40 2.37
CA LEU A 373 29.50 9.58 2.76
C LEU A 373 29.67 9.81 4.26
N SER A 374 29.70 11.07 4.70
CA SER A 374 29.80 11.36 6.13
C SER A 374 28.44 11.13 6.80
N ASN A 375 28.45 10.79 8.09
CA ASN A 375 27.23 10.71 8.89
C ASN A 375 26.50 12.07 9.04
N ALA A 376 27.08 13.19 8.58
CA ALA A 376 26.44 14.49 8.57
C ALA A 376 25.63 14.77 7.29
N ASP A 377 25.89 14.03 6.20
CA ASP A 377 25.19 14.15 4.91
C ASP A 377 23.89 13.32 4.85
N ILE A 378 23.70 12.42 5.83
CA ILE A 378 22.58 11.49 5.95
C ILE A 378 21.76 11.90 7.19
N LEU A 379 20.44 12.03 7.04
CA LEU A 379 19.57 12.30 8.18
C LEU A 379 19.26 11.01 8.97
N ALA A 380 19.33 11.12 10.30
CA ALA A 380 19.28 9.97 11.21
C ALA A 380 17.99 9.16 11.06
N GLY A 381 18.11 7.83 11.02
CA GLY A 381 16.99 6.90 10.79
C GLY A 381 16.65 6.63 9.31
N GLY A 382 17.14 7.45 8.37
CA GLY A 382 16.83 7.33 6.94
C GLY A 382 17.51 6.17 6.21
N LEU A 383 18.71 5.76 6.64
CA LEU A 383 19.60 4.94 5.81
C LEU A 383 20.30 3.83 6.61
N LYS A 384 19.68 2.64 6.67
CA LYS A 384 20.42 1.40 6.94
C LYS A 384 21.25 1.05 5.71
N ILE A 385 22.49 1.59 5.65
CA ILE A 385 23.47 1.33 4.59
C ILE A 385 23.67 -0.18 4.37
N ASP A 386 23.55 -1.00 5.41
CA ASP A 386 23.63 -2.46 5.33
C ASP A 386 22.56 -3.08 4.41
N ASN A 387 21.36 -2.51 4.32
CA ASN A 387 20.33 -2.98 3.39
C ASN A 387 20.73 -2.73 1.92
N LEU A 388 21.43 -1.62 1.64
CA LEU A 388 22.00 -1.35 0.31
C LEU A 388 23.20 -2.27 0.02
N ARG A 389 24.04 -2.59 1.01
CA ARG A 389 25.11 -3.60 0.87
C ARG A 389 24.56 -5.00 0.61
N ILE A 390 23.53 -5.43 1.34
CA ILE A 390 22.83 -6.70 1.10
C ILE A 390 22.23 -6.72 -0.32
N SER A 391 21.67 -5.60 -0.77
CA SER A 391 21.12 -5.42 -2.12
C SER A 391 22.16 -5.55 -3.24
N LYS A 392 23.40 -5.05 -3.07
CA LYS A 392 24.46 -5.14 -4.11
C LYS A 392 24.65 -6.55 -4.63
N SER A 393 24.59 -7.55 -3.74
CA SER A 393 24.86 -8.96 -4.04
C SER A 393 23.98 -9.60 -5.14
N LYS A 394 22.89 -8.95 -5.57
CA LYS A 394 21.95 -9.50 -6.56
C LYS A 394 21.52 -8.56 -7.69
N ILE A 395 21.78 -7.25 -7.60
CA ILE A 395 21.14 -6.27 -8.52
C ILE A 395 22.12 -5.68 -9.54
N VAL A 396 23.35 -5.32 -9.16
CA VAL A 396 24.36 -4.84 -10.12
C VAL A 396 25.74 -5.40 -9.77
N SER A 397 26.39 -6.05 -10.74
CA SER A 397 27.71 -6.69 -10.60
C SER A 397 28.87 -5.86 -11.19
N LYS A 398 28.64 -4.58 -11.45
CA LYS A 398 29.56 -3.64 -12.11
C LYS A 398 29.39 -2.22 -11.55
N PRO A 399 30.39 -1.33 -11.68
CA PRO A 399 30.21 0.09 -11.41
C PRO A 399 29.08 0.70 -12.24
N THR A 400 28.49 1.77 -11.70
CA THR A 400 27.42 2.53 -12.34
C THR A 400 27.66 4.03 -12.28
N TYR A 401 27.16 4.77 -13.27
CA TYR A 401 27.16 6.23 -13.29
C TYR A 401 25.75 6.76 -13.50
N VAL A 402 25.42 7.90 -12.90
CA VAL A 402 24.12 8.55 -13.13
C VAL A 402 24.05 9.02 -14.59
N ASP A 403 23.01 8.61 -15.30
CA ASP A 403 22.76 8.92 -16.72
C ASP A 403 21.61 9.94 -16.86
N ARG A 404 20.48 9.66 -16.20
CA ARG A 404 19.31 10.54 -16.15
C ARG A 404 18.89 10.83 -14.71
N ILE A 405 18.52 12.08 -14.45
CA ILE A 405 17.91 12.53 -13.21
C ILE A 405 16.50 13.02 -13.55
N VAL A 406 15.51 12.56 -12.79
CA VAL A 406 14.09 12.86 -12.98
C VAL A 406 13.62 13.63 -11.76
N THR A 407 13.39 14.94 -11.88
CA THR A 407 12.79 15.72 -10.79
C THR A 407 11.30 15.42 -10.74
N ILE A 408 10.81 14.95 -9.58
CA ILE A 408 9.41 14.59 -9.35
C ILE A 408 8.79 15.62 -8.39
N SER A 409 7.79 16.36 -8.85
CA SER A 409 6.98 17.23 -8.00
C SER A 409 5.55 16.71 -7.88
N ASP A 410 5.26 16.15 -6.71
CA ASP A 410 3.94 15.67 -6.26
C ASP A 410 3.63 16.38 -4.95
N ASP A 411 2.60 17.22 -4.94
CA ASP A 411 2.28 18.07 -3.78
C ASP A 411 1.77 17.26 -2.57
N ASP A 412 0.92 16.24 -2.80
CA ASP A 412 0.43 15.35 -1.73
C ASP A 412 1.60 14.62 -1.06
N PHE A 413 2.55 14.15 -1.86
CA PHE A 413 3.73 13.43 -1.36
C PHE A 413 4.72 14.38 -0.67
N SER A 414 4.80 15.63 -1.13
CA SER A 414 5.61 16.68 -0.50
C SER A 414 5.01 17.12 0.85
N GLU A 415 3.69 17.23 0.97
CA GLU A 415 3.00 17.46 2.23
C GLU A 415 3.17 16.28 3.20
N TYR A 416 3.01 15.05 2.70
CA TYR A 416 3.24 13.84 3.49
C TYR A 416 4.65 13.77 4.10
N ILE A 417 5.70 14.15 3.36
CA ILE A 417 7.08 14.14 3.87
C ILE A 417 7.35 15.32 4.82
N LYS A 418 6.69 16.48 4.67
CA LYS A 418 6.82 17.61 5.62
C LYS A 418 6.38 17.26 7.06
N ILE A 419 5.55 16.23 7.24
CA ILE A 419 5.18 15.68 8.57
C ILE A 419 6.41 15.23 9.38
N LEU A 420 7.55 14.97 8.73
CA LEU A 420 8.84 14.66 9.38
C LEU A 420 9.53 15.87 10.05
N GLY A 421 8.92 17.06 10.03
CA GLY A 421 9.54 18.30 10.53
C GLY A 421 10.59 18.89 9.58
N LEU A 422 10.64 18.42 8.32
CA LEU A 422 11.50 18.98 7.28
C LEU A 422 10.85 20.24 6.69
N SER A 423 11.59 21.35 6.69
CA SER A 423 11.15 22.62 6.06
C SER A 423 10.92 22.47 4.55
N SER A 424 11.83 21.77 3.89
CA SER A 424 11.89 21.62 2.44
C SER A 424 12.27 20.19 2.06
N VAL A 425 11.64 19.70 0.98
CA VAL A 425 11.73 18.33 0.49
C VAL A 425 11.85 18.38 -1.03
N LYS A 426 12.69 17.52 -1.61
CA LYS A 426 12.72 17.25 -3.05
C LYS A 426 12.86 15.76 -3.32
N VAL A 427 12.28 15.30 -4.42
CA VAL A 427 12.22 13.88 -4.79
C VAL A 427 12.77 13.69 -6.20
N TYR A 428 13.69 12.75 -6.33
CA TYR A 428 14.37 12.45 -7.57
C TYR A 428 14.24 10.99 -7.93
N GLY A 429 13.79 10.70 -9.15
CA GLY A 429 14.14 9.46 -9.83
C GLY A 429 15.58 9.57 -10.31
N VAL A 430 16.41 8.56 -10.05
CA VAL A 430 17.81 8.50 -10.49
C VAL A 430 17.99 7.24 -11.31
N GLU A 431 18.45 7.38 -12.55
CA GLU A 431 18.87 6.24 -13.37
C GLU A 431 20.41 6.15 -13.36
N SER A 432 20.93 5.13 -12.71
CA SER A 432 22.35 4.77 -12.75
C SER A 432 22.55 3.66 -13.79
N LEU A 433 23.31 3.96 -14.86
CA LEU A 433 23.69 3.00 -15.90
C LEU A 433 24.96 2.24 -15.51
N THR A 434 24.99 0.95 -15.83
CA THR A 434 26.24 0.17 -15.89
C THR A 434 27.20 0.71 -16.96
N GLU A 435 28.52 0.54 -16.75
CA GLU A 435 29.56 0.97 -17.71
C GLU A 435 29.34 0.49 -19.14
N ASP A 436 28.87 -0.76 -19.31
CA ASP A 436 28.58 -1.36 -20.62
C ASP A 436 27.26 -0.88 -21.25
N LYS A 437 26.54 0.00 -20.56
CA LYS A 437 25.28 0.65 -20.94
C LYS A 437 24.12 -0.32 -21.22
N LYS A 438 24.20 -1.57 -20.72
CA LYS A 438 23.16 -2.59 -20.93
C LYS A 438 22.08 -2.61 -19.86
N ASN A 439 22.44 -2.29 -18.62
CA ASN A 439 21.54 -2.36 -17.48
C ASN A 439 21.39 -0.98 -16.83
N SER A 440 20.15 -0.65 -16.49
CA SER A 440 19.77 0.52 -15.70
C SER A 440 19.38 0.09 -14.28
N LEU A 441 19.80 0.86 -13.28
CA LEU A 441 19.26 0.82 -11.93
C LEU A 441 18.45 2.10 -11.71
N TYR A 442 17.15 1.96 -11.44
CA TYR A 442 16.27 3.07 -11.10
C TYR A 442 16.07 3.14 -9.59
N GLN A 443 16.40 4.29 -9.03
CA GLN A 443 16.24 4.58 -7.60
C GLN A 443 15.37 5.81 -7.41
N MET A 444 14.67 5.87 -6.28
CA MET A 444 14.05 7.11 -5.81
C MET A 444 14.84 7.62 -4.61
N VAL A 445 15.32 8.86 -4.70
CA VAL A 445 16.10 9.54 -3.68
C VAL A 445 15.32 10.75 -3.19
N VAL A 446 15.11 10.83 -1.88
CA VAL A 446 14.45 11.94 -1.19
C VAL A 446 15.54 12.77 -0.52
N LEU A 447 15.65 14.04 -0.94
CA LEU A 447 16.48 15.04 -0.26
C LEU A 447 15.60 15.87 0.68
N GLY A 448 16.15 16.22 1.85
CA GLY A 448 15.46 17.00 2.86
C GLY A 448 16.33 18.08 3.49
N LYS A 449 15.68 19.10 4.06
CA LYS A 449 16.26 20.15 4.90
C LYS A 449 15.55 20.25 6.25
N GLU A 450 16.33 20.29 7.34
CA GLU A 450 15.81 20.51 8.70
C GLU A 450 15.35 21.96 8.89
N SER A 451 16.02 22.91 8.23
CA SER A 451 15.55 24.30 8.05
C SER A 451 16.06 24.87 6.73
N GLU A 452 15.47 25.96 6.22
CA GLU A 452 15.86 26.55 4.93
C GLU A 452 17.35 26.90 4.83
N ALA A 453 17.99 27.22 5.97
CA ALA A 453 19.42 27.54 6.07
C ALA A 453 20.34 26.30 6.11
N THR A 454 19.81 25.08 6.28
CA THR A 454 20.61 23.84 6.21
C THR A 454 20.90 23.44 4.76
N PRO A 455 22.06 22.80 4.48
CA PRO A 455 22.33 22.18 3.18
C PRO A 455 21.41 20.99 2.96
N TRP A 456 21.27 20.55 1.71
CA TRP A 456 20.49 19.35 1.41
C TRP A 456 21.20 18.09 1.92
N LYS A 457 20.43 17.23 2.59
CA LYS A 457 20.86 15.91 3.07
C LYS A 457 20.02 14.82 2.44
N ILE A 458 20.59 13.63 2.30
CA ILE A 458 19.85 12.46 1.83
C ILE A 458 19.00 11.94 3.00
N TYR A 459 17.67 11.99 2.85
CA TYR A 459 16.75 11.48 3.85
C TYR A 459 16.38 10.02 3.61
N TYR A 460 16.14 9.64 2.36
CA TYR A 460 15.78 8.25 2.00
C TYR A 460 16.24 7.92 0.59
N ALA A 461 16.65 6.68 0.35
CA ALA A 461 17.00 6.19 -0.98
C ALA A 461 16.63 4.71 -1.11
N TYR A 462 15.86 4.36 -2.14
CA TYR A 462 15.46 2.97 -2.41
C TYR A 462 15.38 2.67 -3.90
N ILE A 463 15.48 1.38 -4.24
CA ILE A 463 15.38 0.89 -5.61
C ILE A 463 13.90 0.78 -5.98
N LEU A 464 13.52 1.36 -7.12
CA LEU A 464 12.15 1.29 -7.63
C LEU A 464 11.87 -0.12 -8.18
N PRO A 465 10.61 -0.62 -8.12
CA PRO A 465 10.22 -1.85 -8.78
C PRO A 465 10.47 -1.76 -10.29
N GLN A 466 11.54 -2.42 -10.74
CA GLN A 466 12.01 -2.43 -12.12
C GLN A 466 12.03 -3.84 -12.71
N GLY A 467 11.66 -3.95 -13.98
CA GLY A 467 11.66 -5.20 -14.75
C GLY A 467 12.21 -4.99 -16.15
N TYR A 468 12.11 -6.04 -16.98
CA TYR A 468 12.87 -6.11 -18.22
C TYR A 468 12.04 -6.62 -19.41
N ILE A 469 12.47 -6.24 -20.62
CA ILE A 469 12.07 -6.91 -21.86
C ILE A 469 12.82 -8.24 -21.94
N CYS A 470 12.14 -9.32 -21.59
CA CYS A 470 12.69 -10.67 -21.66
C CYS A 470 12.40 -11.27 -23.04
N LYS A 471 13.43 -11.64 -23.79
CA LYS A 471 13.24 -12.52 -24.95
C LYS A 471 12.87 -13.92 -24.48
N TYR A 472 11.91 -14.55 -25.15
CA TYR A 472 11.65 -15.97 -24.97
C TYR A 472 12.91 -16.77 -25.32
N GLN A 473 13.50 -17.45 -24.33
CA GLN A 473 14.40 -18.57 -24.59
C GLN A 473 13.52 -19.76 -25.02
N GLN A 474 13.78 -20.30 -26.21
CA GLN A 474 13.06 -21.45 -26.77
C GLN A 474 13.58 -22.76 -26.16
#